data_AF-A0A2S7NQW7-F1
#
_entry.id   AF-A0A2S7NQW7-F1
#
_cell.length_a   1.000
_cell.length_b   1.000
_cell.length_c   1.000
_cell.angle_alpha   90.00
_cell.angle_beta   90.00
_cell.angle_gamma   90.00
#
_symmetry.space_group_name_H-M   'P 1'
#
loop_
_entity.id
_entity.type
_entity.pdbx_description
1 polymer ?
#
loop_
_entity_poly.entity_id
_entity_poly.type
_entity_poly.pdbx_seq_one_letter_code
_entity_poly.pdbx_strand_id
1 'polypeptide(L)'
;MVNSVATRLSSLAMTTSIVQMYNTMFNSVATRLSSLAMTTSSTSPIPEHLLLIFPFPKPTALLNALSTRHPYLKITYVELTRDCTKDLTNQPQVPDSLFADATILVTLFSFPSTPALAKNLKFIHLISTGSNQVQNKRIWKETDVVITTNSGIHSPMISEWVVLQMLTHSHKQKLLLEWQKEHFWGPHAAVQERSDYVGQRIGVLGYGSIGRQGL
;
A
#
# COMPACT_ATOMS: atom_id res chain seq x y z
N MET A 1 -17.96 -17.40 -24.61
CA MET A 1 -16.60 -16.89 -24.91
C MET A 1 -16.24 -15.60 -24.14
N VAL A 2 -17.19 -14.69 -23.88
CA VAL A 2 -16.96 -13.38 -23.23
C VAL A 2 -16.50 -13.48 -21.75
N ASN A 3 -17.02 -14.44 -20.97
CA ASN A 3 -16.67 -14.60 -19.55
C ASN A 3 -15.21 -15.04 -19.33
N SER A 4 -14.61 -15.82 -20.24
CA SER A 4 -13.21 -16.26 -20.12
C SER A 4 -12.21 -15.11 -20.34
N VAL A 5 -12.56 -14.17 -21.21
CA VAL A 5 -11.73 -12.99 -21.51
C VAL A 5 -11.83 -11.95 -20.39
N ALA A 6 -13.04 -11.70 -19.85
CA ALA A 6 -13.23 -10.78 -18.73
C ALA A 6 -12.51 -11.24 -17.45
N THR A 7 -12.56 -12.55 -17.12
CA THR A 7 -11.84 -13.11 -15.96
C THR A 7 -10.32 -13.10 -16.15
N ARG A 8 -9.82 -13.26 -17.37
CA ARG A 8 -8.39 -13.13 -17.68
C ARG A 8 -7.92 -11.68 -17.63
N LEU A 9 -8.74 -10.73 -18.08
CA LEU A 9 -8.44 -9.30 -18.03
C LEU A 9 -8.47 -8.75 -16.60
N SER A 10 -9.41 -9.19 -15.75
CA SER A 10 -9.43 -8.80 -14.33
C SER A 10 -8.26 -9.41 -13.55
N SER A 11 -7.92 -10.67 -13.83
CA SER A 11 -6.72 -11.35 -13.29
C SER A 11 -5.42 -10.64 -13.70
N LEU A 12 -5.25 -10.29 -14.99
CA LEU A 12 -4.08 -9.56 -15.46
C LEU A 12 -4.03 -8.14 -14.89
N ALA A 13 -5.13 -7.39 -14.88
CA ALA A 13 -5.16 -6.02 -14.35
C ALA A 13 -4.84 -5.97 -12.85
N MET A 14 -5.36 -6.94 -12.07
CA MET A 14 -5.05 -7.06 -10.65
C MET A 14 -3.59 -7.44 -10.42
N THR A 15 -3.02 -8.32 -11.26
CA THR A 15 -1.61 -8.69 -11.21
C THR A 15 -0.68 -7.52 -11.59
N THR A 16 -1.01 -6.77 -12.64
CA THR A 16 -0.26 -5.58 -13.07
C THR A 16 -0.33 -4.47 -12.01
N SER A 17 -1.49 -4.25 -11.39
CA SER A 17 -1.66 -3.26 -10.31
C SER A 17 -0.85 -3.63 -9.07
N ILE A 18 -0.84 -4.91 -8.67
CA ILE A 18 -0.04 -5.40 -7.55
C ILE A 18 1.46 -5.29 -7.85
N VAL A 19 1.92 -5.67 -9.04
CA VAL A 19 3.33 -5.56 -9.44
C VAL A 19 3.77 -4.10 -9.51
N GLN A 20 2.93 -3.20 -10.05
CA GLN A 20 3.22 -1.77 -10.10
C GLN A 20 3.22 -1.13 -8.71
N MET A 21 2.33 -1.57 -7.82
CA MET A 21 2.35 -1.21 -6.41
C MET A 21 3.66 -1.65 -5.75
N TYR A 22 4.10 -2.90 -5.95
CA TYR A 22 5.40 -3.36 -5.45
C TYR A 22 6.55 -2.55 -6.01
N ASN A 23 6.61 -2.36 -7.33
CA ASN A 23 7.68 -1.58 -7.95
C ASN A 23 7.76 -0.18 -7.36
N THR A 24 6.62 0.48 -7.18
CA THR A 24 6.58 1.84 -6.66
C THR A 24 6.92 1.88 -5.16
N MET A 25 6.46 0.91 -4.36
CA MET A 25 6.84 0.76 -2.95
C MET A 25 8.34 0.48 -2.78
N PHE A 26 8.89 -0.47 -3.54
CA PHE A 26 10.31 -0.83 -3.47
C PHE A 26 11.22 0.26 -4.02
N ASN A 27 10.77 1.03 -5.03
CA ASN A 27 11.49 2.22 -5.48
C ASN A 27 11.52 3.30 -4.40
N SER A 28 10.42 3.53 -3.67
CA SER A 28 10.38 4.45 -2.52
C SER A 28 11.40 4.07 -1.44
N VAL A 29 11.46 2.78 -1.09
CA VAL A 29 12.48 2.23 -0.18
C VAL A 29 13.89 2.44 -0.75
N ALA A 30 14.14 2.08 -2.01
CA ALA A 30 15.46 2.22 -2.63
C ALA A 30 15.95 3.67 -2.72
N THR A 31 15.08 4.62 -3.06
CA THR A 31 15.40 6.05 -3.05
C THR A 31 15.80 6.53 -1.66
N ARG A 32 15.13 6.03 -0.61
CA ARG A 32 15.46 6.39 0.77
C ARG A 32 16.75 5.75 1.25
N LEU A 33 16.99 4.49 0.92
CA LEU A 33 18.27 3.81 1.16
C LEU A 33 19.43 4.59 0.50
N SER A 34 19.22 5.06 -0.72
CA SER A 34 20.21 5.88 -1.44
C SER A 34 20.43 7.23 -0.77
N SER A 35 19.38 7.90 -0.28
CA SER A 35 19.51 9.16 0.47
C SER A 35 20.23 8.98 1.82
N LEU A 36 20.04 7.85 2.50
CA LEU A 36 20.73 7.51 3.75
C LEU A 36 22.23 7.26 3.52
N ALA A 37 22.57 6.54 2.45
CA ALA A 37 23.95 6.29 2.06
C ALA A 37 24.70 7.57 1.67
N MET A 38 24.00 8.58 1.13
CA MET A 38 24.59 9.88 0.78
C MET A 38 24.90 10.77 2.00
N THR A 39 24.19 10.60 3.12
CA THR A 39 24.48 11.35 4.36
C THR A 39 25.68 10.81 5.14
N THR A 40 26.09 9.56 4.91
CA THR A 40 27.25 8.95 5.56
C THR A 40 28.49 9.10 4.68
N SER A 41 29.06 10.31 4.63
CA SER A 41 30.36 10.53 4.01
C SER A 41 31.48 10.01 4.92
N SER A 42 32.24 9.03 4.42
CA SER A 42 33.46 8.42 4.97
C SER A 42 33.28 7.32 6.04
N THR A 43 34.05 6.26 5.84
CA THR A 43 34.19 5.02 6.63
C THR A 43 33.28 3.86 6.17
N SER A 44 33.89 2.68 6.05
CA SER A 44 33.33 1.42 5.51
C SER A 44 31.85 1.22 5.84
N PRO A 45 31.00 0.79 4.88
CA PRO A 45 29.56 0.68 5.11
C PRO A 45 29.29 -0.30 6.25
N ILE A 46 28.71 0.21 7.33
CA ILE A 46 28.16 -0.62 8.40
C ILE A 46 27.17 -1.58 7.73
N PRO A 47 27.23 -2.89 8.00
CA PRO A 47 26.30 -3.84 7.38
C PRO A 47 24.88 -3.49 7.82
N GLU A 48 24.10 -2.97 6.88
CA GLU A 48 22.69 -2.65 7.09
C GLU A 48 21.86 -3.92 6.95
N HIS A 49 20.84 -4.08 7.80
CA HIS A 49 19.90 -5.18 7.72
C HIS A 49 18.50 -4.65 7.40
N LEU A 50 18.07 -4.93 6.17
CA LEU A 50 16.72 -4.66 5.68
C LEU A 50 15.81 -5.85 6.01
N LEU A 51 14.90 -5.63 6.95
CA LEU A 51 13.84 -6.57 7.32
C LEU A 51 12.53 -6.18 6.65
N LEU A 52 12.04 -7.03 5.76
CA LEU A 52 10.79 -6.89 5.01
C LEU A 52 9.77 -7.87 5.58
N ILE A 53 8.63 -7.37 6.08
CA ILE A 53 7.60 -8.22 6.69
C ILE A 53 6.25 -7.91 6.04
N PHE A 54 5.74 -8.85 5.25
CA PHE A 54 4.52 -8.64 4.47
C PHE A 54 3.62 -9.87 4.38
N PRO A 55 2.31 -9.67 4.19
CA PRO A 55 1.36 -10.76 3.99
C PRO A 55 1.28 -11.21 2.54
N PHE A 56 2.41 -11.22 1.83
CA PHE A 56 2.45 -11.44 0.40
C PHE A 56 3.60 -12.36 0.00
N PRO A 57 3.47 -13.09 -1.13
CA PRO A 57 4.53 -13.94 -1.65
C PRO A 57 5.85 -13.19 -1.81
N LYS A 58 6.95 -13.82 -1.40
CA LYS A 58 8.30 -13.26 -1.54
C LYS A 58 8.58 -12.82 -2.99
N PRO A 59 8.81 -11.52 -3.27
CA PRO A 59 9.03 -11.02 -4.62
C PRO A 59 10.48 -11.24 -5.06
N THR A 60 10.85 -12.48 -5.37
CA THR A 60 12.24 -12.91 -5.62
C THR A 60 12.98 -12.04 -6.66
N ALA A 61 12.33 -11.68 -7.76
CA ALA A 61 12.95 -10.84 -8.79
C ALA A 61 13.37 -9.46 -8.27
N LEU A 62 12.53 -8.83 -7.44
CA LEU A 62 12.82 -7.52 -6.84
C LEU A 62 13.90 -7.61 -5.78
N LEU A 63 13.86 -8.65 -4.94
CA LEU A 63 14.88 -8.86 -3.92
C LEU A 63 16.26 -9.14 -4.53
N ASN A 64 16.30 -9.90 -5.63
CA ASN A 64 17.52 -10.12 -6.38
C ASN A 64 18.06 -8.80 -6.96
N ALA A 65 17.21 -8.01 -7.61
CA ALA A 65 17.60 -6.70 -8.13
C ALA A 65 18.07 -5.72 -7.04
N LEU A 66 17.50 -5.79 -5.83
CA LEU A 66 17.96 -5.01 -4.68
C LEU A 66 19.31 -5.49 -4.15
N SER A 67 19.50 -6.80 -4.05
CA SER A 67 20.76 -7.40 -3.60
C SER A 67 21.90 -7.06 -4.56
N THR A 68 21.64 -7.09 -5.87
CA THR A 68 22.62 -6.69 -6.89
C THR A 68 22.97 -5.20 -6.81
N ARG A 69 21.99 -4.32 -6.52
CA ARG A 69 22.22 -2.87 -6.41
C ARG A 69 22.87 -2.45 -5.09
N HIS A 70 22.64 -3.21 -4.02
CA HIS A 70 23.14 -2.92 -2.68
C HIS A 70 23.79 -4.17 -2.05
N PRO A 71 25.01 -4.56 -2.48
CA PRO A 71 25.67 -5.79 -1.99
C PRO A 71 25.98 -5.79 -0.49
N TYR A 72 26.07 -4.62 0.13
CA TYR A 72 26.30 -4.44 1.57
C TYR A 72 25.04 -4.61 2.43
N LEU A 73 23.87 -4.76 1.81
CA LEU A 73 22.59 -4.85 2.48
C LEU A 73 22.23 -6.31 2.72
N LYS A 74 22.18 -6.73 3.99
CA LYS A 74 21.56 -8.00 4.36
C LYS A 74 20.05 -7.84 4.18
N ILE A 75 19.42 -8.66 3.35
CA ILE A 75 17.96 -8.61 3.11
C ILE A 75 17.31 -9.85 3.72
N THR A 76 16.37 -9.64 4.63
CA THR A 76 15.52 -10.71 5.18
C THR A 76 14.07 -10.43 4.85
N TYR A 77 13.40 -11.41 4.27
CA TYR A 77 11.99 -11.35 3.95
C TYR A 77 11.22 -12.35 4.80
N VAL A 78 10.24 -11.88 5.54
CA VAL A 78 9.32 -12.70 6.32
C VAL A 78 7.94 -12.58 5.70
N GLU A 79 7.46 -13.69 5.15
CA GLU A 79 6.10 -13.82 4.67
C GLU A 79 5.18 -14.17 5.84
N LEU A 80 4.18 -13.34 6.09
CA LEU A 80 3.15 -13.60 7.09
C LEU A 80 1.91 -14.16 6.43
N THR A 81 1.59 -15.42 6.67
CA THR A 81 0.29 -15.94 6.26
C THR A 81 -0.80 -15.25 7.07
N ARG A 82 -1.47 -14.26 6.47
CA ARG A 82 -2.66 -13.67 7.05
C ARG A 82 -3.84 -14.58 6.78
N ASP A 83 -4.35 -15.19 7.82
CA ASP A 83 -5.66 -15.80 7.79
C ASP A 83 -6.72 -14.70 7.92
N CYS A 84 -7.31 -14.28 6.79
CA CYS A 84 -8.32 -13.22 6.74
C CYS A 84 -9.62 -13.57 7.49
N THR A 85 -9.76 -14.81 7.98
CA THR A 85 -10.90 -15.27 8.77
C THR A 85 -10.67 -15.20 10.28
N LYS A 86 -9.42 -14.97 10.72
CA LYS A 86 -9.06 -14.86 12.14
C LYS A 86 -8.98 -13.40 12.56
N ASP A 87 -9.35 -13.16 13.82
CA ASP A 87 -9.27 -11.85 14.46
C ASP A 87 -7.86 -11.25 14.29
N LEU A 88 -7.79 -9.92 14.09
CA LEU A 88 -6.55 -9.18 13.82
C LEU A 88 -5.51 -9.32 14.95
N THR A 89 -5.92 -9.88 16.08
CA THR A 89 -5.18 -10.13 17.33
C THR A 89 -4.22 -11.32 17.25
N ASN A 90 -4.48 -12.34 16.41
CA ASN A 90 -3.62 -13.52 16.25
C ASN A 90 -2.72 -13.42 15.00
N GLN A 91 -1.84 -12.42 14.97
CA GLN A 91 -0.81 -12.31 13.92
C GLN A 91 0.27 -13.37 14.15
N PRO A 92 0.80 -14.01 13.08
CA PRO A 92 1.97 -14.86 13.22
C PRO A 92 3.12 -14.06 13.83
N GLN A 93 3.72 -14.58 14.91
CA GLN A 93 4.78 -13.89 15.62
C GLN A 93 6.07 -13.93 14.81
N VAL A 94 6.60 -12.75 14.51
CA VAL A 94 7.94 -12.59 13.95
C VAL A 94 8.93 -12.72 15.10
N PRO A 95 9.98 -13.55 14.99
CA PRO A 95 10.97 -13.70 16.06
C PRO A 95 11.60 -12.36 16.46
N ASP A 96 11.65 -12.09 17.77
CA ASP A 96 12.24 -10.87 18.33
C ASP A 96 13.70 -10.65 17.90
N SER A 97 14.44 -11.74 17.66
CA SER A 97 15.82 -11.69 17.16
C SER A 97 15.95 -10.99 15.81
N LEU A 98 14.93 -11.08 14.94
CA LEU A 98 14.95 -10.40 13.64
C LEU A 98 14.79 -8.88 13.81
N PHE A 99 13.95 -8.44 14.76
CA PHE A 99 13.81 -7.02 15.06
C PHE A 99 15.09 -6.46 15.69
N ALA A 100 15.70 -7.20 16.62
CA ALA A 100 16.93 -6.78 17.29
C ALA A 100 18.12 -6.61 16.33
N ASP A 101 18.20 -7.44 15.28
CA ASP A 101 19.27 -7.38 14.26
C ASP A 101 19.00 -6.33 13.17
N ALA A 102 17.72 -5.97 12.96
CA ALA A 102 17.32 -5.06 11.88
C ALA A 102 17.80 -3.62 12.12
N THR A 103 18.33 -3.01 11.06
CA THR A 103 18.59 -1.56 11.01
C THR A 103 17.49 -0.80 10.28
N ILE A 104 16.78 -1.48 9.37
CA ILE A 104 15.70 -0.91 8.57
C ILE A 104 14.53 -1.90 8.56
N LEU A 105 13.37 -1.45 9.02
CA LEU A 105 12.14 -2.25 9.00
C LEU A 105 11.18 -1.71 7.94
N VAL A 106 10.73 -2.57 7.04
CA VAL A 106 9.65 -2.25 6.10
C VAL A 106 8.49 -3.20 6.34
N THR A 107 7.34 -2.64 6.71
CA THR A 107 6.21 -3.44 7.18
C THR A 107 4.88 -2.74 6.93
N LEU A 108 3.79 -3.44 7.21
CA LEU A 108 2.46 -2.84 7.31
C LEU A 108 1.93 -2.86 8.75
N PHE A 109 2.09 -3.97 9.48
CA PHE A 109 1.46 -4.17 10.79
C PHE A 109 2.35 -4.84 11.86
N SER A 110 3.60 -5.18 11.52
CA SER A 110 4.48 -5.96 12.40
C SER A 110 5.54 -5.06 12.99
N PHE A 111 5.47 -4.86 14.30
CA PHE A 111 6.34 -3.93 15.02
C PHE A 111 7.07 -4.65 16.15
N PRO A 112 8.27 -4.18 16.56
CA PRO A 112 8.92 -4.68 17.75
C PRO A 112 8.00 -4.58 18.97
N SER A 113 7.90 -5.65 19.75
CA SER A 113 7.05 -5.72 20.94
C SER A 113 7.50 -4.76 22.04
N THR A 114 8.80 -4.46 22.10
CA THR A 114 9.40 -3.52 23.04
C THR A 114 10.38 -2.57 22.34
N PRO A 115 10.57 -1.34 22.86
CA PRO A 115 11.60 -0.42 22.39
C PRO A 115 13.02 -0.99 22.36
N ALA A 116 13.36 -1.91 23.26
CA ALA A 116 14.69 -2.51 23.35
C ALA A 116 15.06 -3.29 22.09
N LEU A 117 14.07 -3.91 21.43
CA LEU A 117 14.24 -4.62 20.16
C LEU A 117 14.42 -3.68 18.96
N ALA A 118 14.24 -2.38 19.14
CA ALA A 118 14.40 -1.37 18.11
C ALA A 118 15.71 -0.57 18.23
N LYS A 119 16.63 -0.97 19.13
CA LYS A 119 17.87 -0.22 19.40
C LYS A 119 18.74 0.02 18.17
N ASN A 120 18.73 -0.92 17.22
CA ASN A 120 19.51 -0.81 15.99
C ASN A 120 18.71 -0.18 14.84
N LEU A 121 17.37 -0.05 14.98
CA LEU A 121 16.51 0.48 13.95
C LEU A 121 16.76 1.98 13.74
N LYS A 122 17.16 2.33 12.52
CA LYS A 122 17.32 3.71 12.07
C LYS A 122 15.99 4.30 11.61
N PHE A 123 15.20 3.49 10.91
CA PHE A 123 13.86 3.88 10.50
C PHE A 123 12.93 2.69 10.24
N ILE A 124 11.63 2.99 10.28
CA ILE A 124 10.54 2.11 9.88
C ILE A 124 9.85 2.74 8.67
N HIS A 125 9.68 1.96 7.61
CA HIS A 125 8.88 2.37 6.46
C HIS A 125 7.58 1.57 6.43
N LEU A 126 6.47 2.29 6.55
CA LEU A 126 5.13 1.77 6.37
C LEU A 126 4.82 1.78 4.89
N ILE A 127 4.44 0.62 4.35
CA ILE A 127 3.99 0.56 2.95
C ILE A 127 2.62 1.22 2.74
N SER A 128 1.91 1.59 3.82
CA SER A 128 0.67 2.36 3.78
C SER A 128 0.90 3.86 3.58
N THR A 129 -0.15 4.58 3.16
CA THR A 129 -0.19 6.05 3.17
C THR A 129 -0.39 6.62 4.57
N GLY A 130 -1.15 5.94 5.43
CA GLY A 130 -1.41 6.34 6.82
C GLY A 130 -0.50 5.63 7.83
N SER A 131 -0.53 6.08 9.09
CA SER A 131 0.26 5.54 10.20
C SER A 131 -0.57 5.12 11.42
N ASN A 132 -1.90 5.11 11.33
CA ASN A 132 -2.82 4.82 12.44
C ASN A 132 -2.48 3.50 13.16
N GLN A 133 -1.97 2.51 12.44
CA GLN A 133 -1.64 1.20 12.98
C GLN A 133 -0.45 1.18 13.94
N VAL A 134 0.43 2.19 13.90
CA VAL A 134 1.63 2.28 14.74
C VAL A 134 1.50 3.32 15.85
N GLN A 135 0.65 4.34 15.68
CA GLN A 135 0.52 5.49 16.60
C GLN A 135 0.23 5.12 18.07
N ASN A 136 -0.49 4.01 18.30
CA ASN A 136 -0.80 3.55 19.65
C ASN A 136 0.24 2.60 20.26
N LYS A 137 1.29 2.24 19.51
CA LYS A 137 2.31 1.27 19.93
C LYS A 137 3.44 1.95 20.69
N ARG A 138 4.15 1.18 21.52
CA ARG A 138 5.31 1.64 22.30
C ARG A 138 6.41 2.18 21.39
N ILE A 139 6.65 1.56 20.24
CA ILE A 139 7.64 2.03 19.27
C ILE A 139 7.40 3.48 18.82
N TRP A 140 6.13 3.90 18.67
CA TRP A 140 5.79 5.28 18.32
C TRP A 140 5.95 6.25 19.50
N LYS A 141 5.64 5.79 20.71
CA LYS A 141 5.53 6.64 21.90
C LYS A 141 6.83 6.77 22.70
N GLU A 142 7.72 5.78 22.59
CA GLU A 142 8.86 5.58 23.50
C GLU A 142 10.20 5.51 22.75
N THR A 143 10.23 5.76 21.43
CA THR A 143 11.49 5.78 20.66
C THR A 143 11.55 6.94 19.69
N ASP A 144 12.77 7.33 19.33
CA ASP A 144 13.06 8.35 18.31
C ASP A 144 13.25 7.74 16.90
N VAL A 145 12.83 6.48 16.71
CA VAL A 145 12.95 5.81 15.41
C VAL A 145 12.10 6.55 14.39
N VAL A 146 12.71 6.95 13.28
CA VAL A 146 12.01 7.68 12.22
C VAL A 146 10.99 6.75 11.55
N ILE A 147 9.72 7.17 11.50
CA ILE A 147 8.67 6.40 10.83
C ILE A 147 8.24 7.14 9.57
N THR A 148 8.23 6.43 8.44
CA THR A 148 7.87 6.97 7.13
C THR A 148 6.72 6.18 6.50
N THR A 149 6.03 6.79 5.54
CA THR A 149 4.86 6.23 4.84
C THR A 149 4.97 6.46 3.34
N ASN A 150 4.24 5.69 2.52
CA ASN A 150 4.08 5.95 1.09
C ASN A 150 2.98 6.98 0.81
N SER A 151 3.13 8.20 1.36
CA SER A 151 2.17 9.27 1.13
C SER A 151 2.04 9.61 -0.37
N GLY A 152 0.80 9.81 -0.85
CA GLY A 152 0.52 10.21 -2.23
C GLY A 152 0.52 9.12 -3.30
N ILE A 153 1.07 7.92 -3.03
CA ILE A 153 1.20 6.85 -4.03
C ILE A 153 -0.16 6.36 -4.58
N HIS A 154 -1.20 6.36 -3.73
CA HIS A 154 -2.53 5.87 -4.07
C HIS A 154 -3.45 6.97 -4.60
N SER A 155 -2.98 8.22 -4.65
CA SER A 155 -3.80 9.36 -5.04
C SER A 155 -4.39 9.25 -6.45
N PRO A 156 -3.64 8.81 -7.49
CA PRO A 156 -4.22 8.66 -8.82
C PRO A 156 -5.36 7.65 -8.86
N MET A 157 -5.09 6.43 -8.35
CA MET A 157 -6.06 5.33 -8.35
C MET A 157 -7.34 5.68 -7.58
N ILE A 158 -7.22 6.31 -6.41
CA ILE A 158 -8.39 6.69 -5.60
C ILE A 158 -9.16 7.83 -6.28
N SER A 159 -8.46 8.80 -6.86
CA SER A 159 -9.09 9.92 -7.57
C SER A 159 -9.91 9.45 -8.77
N GLU A 160 -9.33 8.56 -9.60
CA GLU A 160 -10.04 7.94 -10.72
C GLU A 160 -11.27 7.17 -10.25
N TRP A 161 -11.14 6.40 -9.17
CA TRP A 161 -12.27 5.67 -8.60
C TRP A 161 -13.37 6.63 -8.12
N VAL A 162 -13.03 7.74 -7.44
CA VAL A 162 -14.03 8.72 -7.00
C VAL A 162 -14.80 9.31 -8.19
N VAL A 163 -14.10 9.74 -9.24
CA VAL A 163 -14.73 10.28 -10.46
C VAL A 163 -15.63 9.23 -11.12
N LEU A 164 -15.16 7.99 -11.22
CA LEU A 164 -15.97 6.87 -11.73
C LEU A 164 -17.25 6.68 -10.91
N GLN A 165 -17.16 6.70 -9.58
CA GLN A 165 -18.31 6.50 -8.71
C GLN A 165 -19.32 7.65 -8.81
N MET A 166 -18.85 8.89 -8.95
CA MET A 166 -19.70 10.04 -9.20
C MET A 166 -20.52 9.84 -10.48
N LEU A 167 -19.86 9.54 -11.60
CA LEU A 167 -20.52 9.30 -12.89
C LEU A 167 -21.48 8.09 -12.82
N THR A 168 -21.02 6.98 -12.25
CA THR A 168 -21.83 5.76 -12.09
C THR A 168 -23.10 6.03 -11.27
N HIS A 169 -23.00 6.85 -10.22
CA HIS A 169 -24.11 7.18 -9.34
C HIS A 169 -25.12 8.10 -10.02
N SER A 170 -24.65 9.23 -10.56
CA SER A 170 -25.49 10.24 -11.23
C SER A 170 -26.25 9.70 -12.44
N HIS A 171 -25.68 8.72 -13.16
CA HIS A 171 -26.31 8.08 -14.30
C HIS A 171 -27.07 6.78 -13.96
N LYS A 172 -27.25 6.46 -12.67
CA LYS A 172 -27.95 5.26 -12.16
C LYS A 172 -27.40 3.95 -12.77
N GLN A 173 -26.10 3.89 -13.08
CA GLN A 173 -25.49 2.81 -13.86
C GLN A 173 -25.65 1.44 -13.19
N LYS A 174 -25.58 1.37 -11.85
CA LYS A 174 -25.80 0.10 -11.12
C LYS A 174 -27.17 -0.51 -11.42
N LEU A 175 -28.23 0.30 -11.42
CA LEU A 175 -29.59 -0.14 -11.73
C LEU A 175 -29.71 -0.58 -13.19
N LEU A 176 -29.15 0.22 -14.11
CA LEU A 176 -29.16 -0.09 -15.54
C LEU A 176 -28.44 -1.41 -15.85
N LEU A 177 -27.35 -1.72 -15.15
CA LEU A 177 -26.63 -2.98 -15.29
C LEU A 177 -27.44 -4.18 -14.79
N GLU A 178 -28.23 -4.05 -13.73
CA GLU A 178 -29.13 -5.13 -13.29
C GLU A 178 -30.24 -5.38 -14.30
N TRP A 179 -30.90 -4.33 -14.79
CA TRP A 179 -31.91 -4.45 -15.85
C TRP A 179 -31.35 -5.08 -17.12
N GLN A 180 -30.12 -4.70 -17.51
CA GLN A 180 -29.44 -5.32 -18.64
C GLN A 180 -29.24 -6.83 -18.43
N LYS A 181 -28.80 -7.27 -17.24
CA LYS A 181 -28.61 -8.70 -16.93
C LYS A 181 -29.92 -9.47 -16.96
N GLU A 182 -31.02 -8.83 -16.56
CA GLU A 182 -32.37 -9.41 -16.57
C GLU A 182 -33.01 -9.36 -17.97
N HIS A 183 -32.33 -8.81 -18.97
CA HIS A 183 -32.89 -8.52 -20.30
C HIS A 183 -34.18 -7.69 -20.23
N PHE A 184 -34.26 -6.84 -19.22
CA PHE A 184 -35.43 -6.04 -18.90
C PHE A 184 -35.20 -4.59 -19.31
N TRP A 185 -36.20 -3.98 -19.92
CA TRP A 185 -36.20 -2.54 -20.19
C TRP A 185 -37.07 -1.84 -19.14
N GLY A 186 -36.41 -1.23 -18.16
CA GLY A 186 -37.10 -0.61 -17.04
C GLY A 186 -37.88 0.66 -17.40
N PRO A 187 -38.83 1.07 -16.54
CA PRO A 187 -39.62 2.26 -16.76
C PRO A 187 -38.76 3.51 -16.70
N HIS A 188 -38.97 4.45 -17.62
CA HIS A 188 -38.21 5.70 -17.70
C HIS A 188 -38.21 6.50 -16.39
N ALA A 189 -39.34 6.48 -15.66
CA ALA A 189 -39.50 7.17 -14.38
C ALA A 189 -38.42 6.78 -13.35
N ALA A 190 -37.99 5.51 -13.33
CA ALA A 190 -36.99 5.01 -12.38
C ALA A 190 -35.56 5.49 -12.69
N VAL A 191 -35.32 6.08 -13.86
CA VAL A 191 -34.03 6.68 -14.27
C VAL A 191 -34.17 8.16 -14.67
N GLN A 192 -35.29 8.78 -14.32
CA GLN A 192 -35.57 10.16 -14.68
C GLN A 192 -34.71 11.14 -13.88
N GLU A 193 -34.34 10.79 -12.65
CA GLU A 193 -33.44 11.56 -11.78
C GLU A 193 -31.95 11.35 -12.12
N ARG A 194 -31.60 11.41 -13.41
CA ARG A 194 -30.20 11.47 -13.84
C ARG A 194 -29.79 12.92 -14.00
N SER A 195 -28.54 13.23 -13.70
CA SER A 195 -28.01 14.59 -13.84
C SER A 195 -26.56 14.55 -14.30
N ASP A 196 -26.22 15.43 -15.23
CA ASP A 196 -24.83 15.65 -15.60
C ASP A 196 -24.17 16.56 -14.55
N TYR A 197 -22.86 16.42 -14.37
CA TYR A 197 -22.11 17.27 -13.45
C TYR A 197 -21.72 18.64 -14.03
N VAL A 198 -22.05 18.93 -15.30
CA VAL A 198 -21.75 20.22 -15.91
C VAL A 198 -22.49 21.33 -15.15
N GLY A 199 -21.74 22.31 -14.64
CA GLY A 199 -22.28 23.42 -13.84
C GLY A 199 -22.65 23.04 -12.40
N GLN A 200 -22.47 21.79 -11.99
CA GLN A 200 -22.66 21.37 -10.61
C GLN A 200 -21.46 21.75 -9.73
N ARG A 201 -21.70 21.93 -8.43
CA ARG A 201 -20.66 22.22 -7.45
C ARG A 201 -20.31 20.95 -6.67
N ILE A 202 -19.02 20.64 -6.60
CA ILE A 202 -18.50 19.49 -5.87
C ILE A 202 -17.77 19.97 -4.64
N GLY A 203 -18.16 19.46 -3.47
CA GLY A 203 -17.47 19.72 -2.21
C GLY A 203 -16.44 18.65 -1.90
N VAL A 204 -15.20 19.06 -1.62
CA VAL A 204 -14.11 18.16 -1.21
C VAL A 204 -13.87 18.31 0.29
N LEU A 205 -14.24 17.30 1.08
CA LEU A 205 -13.91 17.26 2.50
C LEU A 205 -12.52 16.63 2.70
N GLY A 206 -11.50 17.48 2.79
CA GLY A 206 -10.11 17.08 2.95
C GLY A 206 -9.28 17.31 1.69
N TYR A 207 -8.51 18.41 1.67
CA TYR A 207 -7.71 18.82 0.51
C TYR A 207 -6.29 18.22 0.52
N GLY A 208 -6.20 16.92 0.78
CA GLY A 208 -4.97 16.13 0.77
C GLY A 208 -4.50 15.76 -0.64
N SER A 209 -3.57 14.81 -0.77
CA SER A 209 -3.06 14.38 -2.08
C SER A 209 -4.14 13.80 -3.00
N ILE A 210 -5.15 13.12 -2.43
CA ILE A 210 -6.32 12.63 -3.17
C ILE A 210 -7.21 13.82 -3.58
N GLY A 211 -7.60 14.64 -2.62
CA GLY A 211 -8.51 15.78 -2.85
C GLY A 211 -7.98 16.79 -3.85
N ARG A 212 -6.66 16.98 -3.95
CA ARG A 212 -6.00 17.84 -4.95
C ARG A 212 -5.93 17.23 -6.35
N GLN A 213 -5.96 15.91 -6.45
CA GLN A 213 -5.76 15.21 -7.72
C GLN A 213 -7.09 14.90 -8.41
N GLY A 214 -8.11 14.54 -7.65
CA GLY A 214 -9.39 14.11 -8.22
C GLY A 214 -10.36 15.22 -8.60
N LEU A 215 -10.20 16.41 -8.01
CA LEU A 215 -11.19 17.50 -8.05
C LEU A 215 -10.49 18.87 -7.86
#